data_AF-K1TSD9-F1
#
_entry.id   AF-K1TSD9-F1
#
_cell.length_a   1.000
_cell.length_b   1.000
_cell.length_c   1.000
_cell.angle_alpha   90.00
_cell.angle_beta   90.00
_cell.angle_gamma   90.00
#
_symmetry.space_group_name_H-M   'P 1'
#
loop_
_entity.id
_entity.type
_entity.pdbx_description
1 polymer ?
#
loop_
_entity_poly.entity_id
_entity_poly.type
_entity_poly.pdbx_seq_one_letter_code
_entity_poly.pdbx_strand_id
1 'polypeptide(L)'
;MDIKYDARTGEYKMFEMNPRQGRSSYFVTAAGYNLSKWLVEDVLEHKELGLTIADTKSLWMIAPYGVIKKYLKDPDLLARADKLKKEGKCAHQLFCKEDWNLKRWLWYIRSQLNYYRKTARYYGNKGLRD
;
A
#
# COMPACT_ATOMS: atom_id res chain seq x y z
N MET A 1 12.30 -5.70 -4.85
CA MET A 1 12.54 -6.74 -5.85
C MET A 1 11.27 -6.94 -6.65
N ASP A 2 11.37 -7.12 -7.96
CA ASP A 2 10.23 -7.48 -8.81
C ASP A 2 10.41 -8.91 -9.32
N ILE A 3 9.49 -9.79 -8.95
CA ILE A 3 9.43 -11.19 -9.35
C ILE A 3 8.03 -11.47 -9.87
N LYS A 4 7.94 -12.22 -10.98
CA LYS A 4 6.67 -12.73 -11.48
C LYS A 4 6.69 -14.25 -11.52
N TYR A 5 5.56 -14.84 -11.18
CA TYR A 5 5.33 -16.28 -11.30
C TYR A 5 4.89 -16.62 -12.73
N ASP A 6 5.62 -17.49 -13.42
CA ASP A 6 5.23 -18.01 -14.73
C ASP A 6 4.43 -19.31 -14.55
N ALA A 7 3.10 -19.22 -14.66
CA ALA A 7 2.22 -20.36 -14.47
C ALA A 7 2.42 -21.50 -15.50
N ARG A 8 3.10 -21.26 -16.62
CA ARG A 8 3.37 -22.28 -17.64
C ARG A 8 4.54 -23.18 -17.27
N THR A 9 5.57 -22.62 -16.63
CA THR A 9 6.78 -23.35 -16.24
C THR A 9 6.82 -23.66 -14.75
N GLY A 10 5.97 -23.03 -13.94
CA GLY A 10 5.94 -23.19 -12.48
C GLY A 10 7.06 -22.43 -11.76
N GLU A 11 7.77 -21.55 -12.46
CA GLU A 11 8.99 -20.90 -11.96
C GLU A 11 8.76 -19.41 -11.68
N TYR A 12 9.52 -18.89 -10.72
CA TYR A 12 9.58 -17.46 -10.43
C TYR A 12 10.71 -16.81 -11.21
N LYS A 13 10.39 -15.78 -11.99
CA LYS A 13 11.33 -15.02 -12.82
C LYS A 13 11.61 -13.66 -12.19
N MET A 14 12.87 -13.37 -11.92
CA MET A 14 13.33 -12.09 -11.37
C MET A 14 13.58 -11.09 -12.51
N PHE A 15 13.01 -9.89 -12.39
CA PHE A 15 13.14 -8.83 -13.39
C PHE A 15 14.08 -7.71 -12.91
N GLU A 16 13.92 -7.30 -11.65
CA GLU A 16 14.65 -6.14 -11.14
C GLU A 16 14.98 -6.28 -9.64
N MET A 17 16.22 -5.95 -9.30
CA MET A 17 16.63 -5.71 -7.91
C MET A 17 16.72 -4.21 -7.66
N ASN A 18 15.93 -3.72 -6.71
CA ASN A 18 16.01 -2.35 -6.23
C ASN A 18 16.62 -2.40 -4.82
N PRO A 19 17.91 -2.04 -4.62
CA PRO A 19 18.55 -2.01 -3.31
C PRO A 19 18.13 -0.74 -2.53
N ARG A 20 16.83 -0.49 -2.44
CA ARG A 20 16.22 0.64 -1.73
C ARG A 20 14.80 0.31 -1.30
N GLN A 21 14.32 0.98 -0.26
CA GLN A 21 12.92 0.89 0.14
C GLN A 21 12.04 1.62 -0.90
N GLY A 22 11.26 0.86 -1.66
CA GLY A 22 10.26 1.41 -2.56
C GLY A 22 9.13 2.04 -1.76
N ARG A 23 8.43 3.02 -2.36
CA ARG A 23 7.27 3.69 -1.76
C ARG A 23 6.19 2.70 -1.31
N SER A 24 6.02 1.60 -2.05
CA SER A 24 5.05 0.56 -1.72
C SER A 24 5.44 -0.28 -0.50
N SER A 25 6.72 -0.40 -0.16
CA SER A 25 7.19 -1.21 0.97
C SER A 25 6.54 -0.81 2.31
N TYR A 26 5.98 0.40 2.39
CA TYR A 26 5.16 0.83 3.53
C TYR A 26 4.01 -0.13 3.89
N PHE A 27 3.53 -0.99 2.98
CA PHE A 27 2.54 -2.01 3.34
C PHE A 27 3.03 -2.94 4.47
N VAL A 28 4.33 -3.17 4.59
CA VAL A 28 4.94 -3.98 5.66
C VAL A 28 4.77 -3.26 7.00
N THR A 29 5.14 -1.97 7.05
CA THR A 29 4.90 -1.11 8.21
C THR A 29 3.42 -0.99 8.53
N ALA A 30 2.55 -0.85 7.53
CA ALA A 30 1.10 -0.82 7.70
C ALA A 30 0.53 -2.13 8.28
N ALA A 31 1.23 -3.26 8.12
CA ALA A 31 0.91 -4.54 8.73
C ALA A 31 1.46 -4.70 10.16
N GLY A 32 2.13 -3.68 10.71
CA GLY A 32 2.71 -3.69 12.07
C GLY A 32 4.22 -3.97 12.09
N TYR A 33 4.84 -4.15 10.93
CA TYR A 33 6.25 -4.51 10.80
C TYR A 33 7.07 -3.29 10.38
N ASN A 34 7.56 -2.50 11.34
CA ASN A 34 8.32 -1.29 11.05
C ASN A 34 9.66 -1.59 10.35
N LEU A 35 9.73 -1.38 9.03
CA LEU A 35 10.91 -1.68 8.22
C LEU A 35 12.20 -1.03 8.73
N SER A 36 12.12 0.18 9.29
CA SER A 36 13.30 0.88 9.80
C SER A 36 13.89 0.21 11.04
N LYS A 37 13.09 -0.56 11.79
CA LYS A 37 13.55 -1.29 12.98
C LYS A 37 14.68 -2.24 12.62
N TRP A 38 14.50 -3.10 11.62
CA TRP A 38 15.51 -4.07 11.20
C TRP A 38 16.79 -3.40 10.70
N LEU A 39 16.67 -2.29 9.96
CA LEU A 39 17.85 -1.56 9.49
C LEU A 39 18.67 -1.00 10.66
N VAL A 40 18.02 -0.46 11.68
CA VAL A 40 18.68 0.07 12.89
C VAL A 40 19.31 -1.06 13.70
N GLU A 41 18.54 -2.12 13.98
CA GLU A 41 18.99 -3.23 14.81
C GLU A 41 20.19 -3.98 14.18
N ASP A 42 20.19 -4.15 12.85
CA ASP A 42 21.26 -4.81 12.10
C ASP A 42 22.50 -3.91 11.93
N VAL A 43 22.31 -2.73 11.34
CA VAL A 43 23.43 -1.90 10.87
C VAL A 43 24.02 -1.03 11.97
N LEU A 44 23.19 -0.52 12.90
CA LEU A 44 23.66 0.40 13.95
C LEU A 44 23.89 -0.31 15.28
N GLU A 45 23.02 -1.25 15.64
CA GLU A 45 23.09 -1.94 16.94
C GLU A 45 23.77 -3.31 16.86
N HIS A 46 24.07 -3.81 15.65
CA HIS A 46 24.76 -5.08 15.40
C HIS A 46 24.13 -6.27 16.14
N LYS A 47 22.80 -6.29 16.23
CA LYS A 47 22.06 -7.40 16.84
C LYS A 47 21.95 -8.54 15.85
N GLU A 48 22.09 -9.78 16.33
CA GLU A 48 21.71 -10.94 15.54
C GLU A 48 20.20 -10.98 15.36
N LEU A 49 19.75 -10.91 14.11
CA LEU A 49 18.33 -10.93 13.76
C LEU A 49 17.94 -12.31 13.24
N GLY A 50 16.89 -12.88 13.84
CA GLY A 50 16.24 -14.08 13.34
C GLY A 50 15.33 -13.81 12.13
N LEU A 51 14.89 -14.88 11.46
CA LEU A 51 13.89 -14.79 10.40
C LEU A 51 12.54 -14.31 10.97
N THR A 52 12.06 -13.18 10.47
CA THR A 52 10.70 -12.69 10.74
C THR A 52 9.86 -12.76 9.48
N ILE A 53 8.76 -13.49 9.52
CA ILE A 53 7.79 -13.55 8.43
C ILE A 53 6.60 -12.64 8.79
N ALA A 54 6.30 -11.68 7.92
CA ALA A 54 5.14 -10.80 8.09
C ALA A 54 3.87 -11.49 7.58
N ASP A 55 3.04 -11.98 8.50
CA ASP A 55 1.79 -12.71 8.21
C ASP A 55 0.52 -11.93 8.61
N THR A 56 0.68 -10.77 9.26
CA THR A 56 -0.43 -9.92 9.67
C THR A 56 -1.15 -9.30 8.47
N LYS A 57 -2.48 -9.39 8.48
CA LYS A 57 -3.33 -8.81 7.43
C LYS A 57 -3.66 -7.36 7.75
N SER A 58 -3.39 -6.46 6.80
CA SER A 58 -3.73 -5.04 6.89
C SER A 58 -4.13 -4.48 5.53
N LEU A 59 -5.07 -3.53 5.52
CA LEU A 59 -5.52 -2.85 4.32
C LEU A 59 -4.67 -1.60 4.08
N TRP A 60 -3.70 -1.69 3.18
CA TRP A 60 -2.94 -0.53 2.72
C TRP A 60 -3.62 0.12 1.51
N MET A 61 -3.89 1.42 1.60
CA MET A 61 -4.64 2.18 0.61
C MET A 61 -3.83 3.35 0.05
N ILE A 62 -3.77 3.42 -1.28
CA ILE A 62 -3.33 4.60 -2.03
C ILE A 62 -4.54 5.42 -2.49
N ALA A 63 -5.58 4.71 -2.93
CA ALA A 63 -6.85 5.31 -3.31
C ALA A 63 -7.72 5.53 -2.06
N PRO A 64 -8.52 6.61 -2.02
CA PRO A 64 -9.54 6.77 -0.99
C PRO A 64 -10.47 5.56 -0.98
N TYR A 65 -10.91 5.13 0.21
CA TYR A 65 -11.70 3.92 0.37
C TYR A 65 -13.04 3.93 -0.41
N GLY A 66 -13.69 5.08 -0.57
CA GLY A 66 -14.91 5.19 -1.39
C GLY A 66 -14.65 4.93 -2.88
N VAL A 67 -13.44 5.20 -3.38
CA VAL A 67 -13.01 4.80 -4.73
C VAL A 67 -12.91 3.28 -4.81
N ILE A 68 -12.27 2.66 -3.82
CA ILE A 68 -12.15 1.18 -3.74
C ILE A 68 -13.54 0.56 -3.77
N LYS A 69 -14.46 1.02 -2.92
CA LYS A 69 -15.83 0.51 -2.83
C LYS A 69 -16.62 0.67 -4.14
N LYS A 70 -16.37 1.73 -4.90
CA LYS A 70 -17.08 1.99 -6.16
C LYS A 70 -16.55 1.17 -7.34
N TYR A 71 -15.25 0.92 -7.40
CA TYR A 71 -14.59 0.39 -8.60
C TYR A 71 -13.99 -1.02 -8.44
N LEU A 72 -13.95 -1.57 -7.21
CA LEU A 72 -13.56 -2.96 -6.98
C LEU A 72 -14.73 -3.88 -7.34
N LYS A 73 -14.55 -4.67 -8.41
CA LYS A 73 -15.59 -5.57 -8.95
C LYS A 73 -15.76 -6.87 -8.17
N ASP A 74 -14.72 -7.30 -7.47
CA ASP A 74 -14.71 -8.54 -6.72
C ASP A 74 -15.37 -8.33 -5.35
N PRO A 75 -16.56 -8.95 -5.10
CA PRO A 75 -17.29 -8.76 -3.86
C PRO A 75 -16.60 -9.39 -2.65
N ASP A 76 -15.85 -10.49 -2.83
CA ASP A 76 -15.16 -11.17 -1.74
C ASP A 76 -13.95 -10.36 -1.27
N LEU A 77 -13.21 -9.79 -2.22
CA LEU A 77 -12.12 -8.85 -1.90
C LEU A 77 -12.66 -7.58 -1.25
N LEU A 78 -13.80 -7.06 -1.71
CA LEU A 78 -14.44 -5.91 -1.09
C LEU A 78 -14.87 -6.22 0.35
N ALA A 79 -15.51 -7.37 0.59
CA ALA A 79 -15.90 -7.81 1.94
C ALA A 79 -14.68 -7.94 2.88
N ARG A 80 -13.55 -8.46 2.38
CA ARG A 80 -12.28 -8.53 3.13
C ARG A 80 -11.74 -7.14 3.46
N ALA A 81 -11.72 -6.23 2.48
CA ALA A 81 -11.29 -4.84 2.69
C ALA A 81 -12.20 -4.13 3.71
N ASP A 82 -13.51 -4.31 3.62
CA ASP A 82 -14.51 -3.77 4.55
C ASP A 82 -14.27 -4.27 5.97
N LYS A 83 -14.04 -5.58 6.14
CA LYS A 83 -13.71 -6.18 7.44
C LYS A 83 -12.45 -5.54 8.04
N LEU A 84 -11.35 -5.48 7.28
CA LEU A 84 -10.10 -4.88 7.74
C LEU A 84 -10.25 -3.40 8.10
N LYS A 85 -11.02 -2.65 7.30
CA LYS A 85 -11.33 -1.23 7.56
C LYS A 85 -12.12 -1.05 8.86
N LYS A 86 -13.11 -1.92 9.12
CA LYS A 86 -13.93 -1.92 10.35
C LYS A 86 -13.12 -2.30 11.59
N GLU A 87 -12.19 -3.24 11.45
CA GLU A 87 -11.25 -3.63 12.51
C GLU A 87 -10.17 -2.55 12.79
N GLY A 88 -10.15 -1.45 12.05
CA GLY A 88 -9.12 -0.40 12.18
C GLY A 88 -7.76 -0.80 11.60
N LYS A 89 -7.63 -2.01 11.02
CA LYS A 89 -6.40 -2.53 10.39
C LYS A 89 -6.25 -1.97 8.97
N CYS A 90 -6.12 -0.66 8.87
CA CYS A 90 -5.94 0.02 7.60
C CYS A 90 -4.98 1.20 7.72
N ALA A 91 -4.20 1.43 6.68
CA ALA A 91 -3.33 2.59 6.56
C ALA A 91 -3.54 3.25 5.20
N HIS A 92 -3.61 4.58 5.21
CA HIS A 92 -3.62 5.35 3.98
C HIS A 92 -2.25 5.99 3.77
N GLN A 93 -1.68 5.84 2.57
CA GLN A 93 -0.30 6.23 2.26
C GLN A 93 0.07 7.67 2.63
N LEU A 94 -0.85 8.62 2.43
CA LEU A 94 -0.64 10.04 2.69
C LEU A 94 -1.11 10.50 4.08
N PHE A 95 -1.65 9.59 4.90
CA PHE A 95 -2.18 9.93 6.20
C PHE A 95 -1.13 9.67 7.29
N CYS A 96 -0.78 10.71 8.02
CA CYS A 96 0.09 10.68 9.18
C CYS A 96 -0.58 11.53 10.26
N LYS A 97 -0.88 10.95 11.43
CA LYS A 97 -1.63 11.65 12.48
C LYS A 97 -0.75 12.70 13.16
N GLU A 98 0.54 12.41 13.26
CA GLU A 98 1.57 13.23 13.88
C GLU A 98 1.85 14.50 13.07
N ASP A 99 1.59 14.46 11.75
CA ASP A 99 1.72 15.58 10.82
C ASP A 99 0.45 16.46 10.78
N TRP A 100 -0.23 16.62 11.92
CA TRP A 100 -1.48 17.36 11.98
C TRP A 100 -1.24 18.87 12.03
N ASN A 101 -1.75 19.57 11.01
CA ASN A 101 -2.05 21.00 11.07
C ASN A 101 -3.16 21.31 10.06
N LEU A 102 -3.85 22.45 10.24
CA LEU A 102 -5.00 22.81 9.40
C LEU A 102 -4.66 22.87 7.91
N LYS A 103 -3.50 23.44 7.55
CA LYS A 103 -3.06 23.55 6.14
C LYS A 103 -2.85 22.16 5.53
N ARG A 104 -2.19 21.26 6.27
CA ARG A 104 -1.92 19.88 5.87
C ARG A 104 -3.19 19.06 5.73
N TRP A 105 -4.13 19.22 6.66
CA TRP A 105 -5.42 18.57 6.61
C TRP A 105 -6.26 19.01 5.40
N LEU A 106 -6.33 20.32 5.13
CA LEU A 106 -7.00 20.86 3.93
C LEU A 106 -6.35 20.34 2.64
N TRP A 107 -5.02 20.33 2.58
CA TRP A 107 -4.28 19.77 1.45
C TRP A 107 -4.58 18.27 1.26
N TYR A 108 -4.62 17.50 2.35
CA TYR A 108 -4.94 16.08 2.31
C TYR A 108 -6.34 15.85 1.74
N ILE A 109 -7.37 16.56 2.24
CA ILE A 109 -8.74 16.47 1.72
C ILE A 109 -8.78 16.82 0.24
N ARG A 110 -8.14 17.93 -0.17
CA ARG A 110 -8.05 18.31 -1.58
C ARG A 110 -7.40 17.22 -2.44
N SER A 111 -6.35 16.56 -1.93
CA SER A 111 -5.71 15.43 -2.60
C SER A 111 -6.67 14.25 -2.77
N GLN A 112 -7.41 13.89 -1.71
CA GLN A 112 -8.41 12.82 -1.77
C GLN A 112 -9.51 13.13 -2.79
N LEU A 113 -10.08 14.34 -2.77
CA LEU A 113 -11.11 14.78 -3.73
C LEU A 113 -10.59 14.78 -5.17
N ASN A 114 -9.35 15.21 -5.38
CA ASN A 114 -8.70 15.14 -6.68
C ASN A 114 -8.55 13.69 -7.16
N TYR A 115 -8.28 12.75 -6.25
CA TYR A 115 -8.23 11.33 -6.58
C TYR A 115 -9.61 10.85 -7.07
N TYR A 116 -10.69 11.12 -6.33
CA TYR A 116 -12.06 10.79 -6.77
C TYR A 116 -12.37 11.35 -8.16
N ARG A 117 -12.06 12.64 -8.38
CA ARG A 117 -12.29 13.32 -9.67
C ARG A 117 -11.50 12.67 -10.81
N LYS A 118 -10.20 12.42 -10.60
CA LYS A 118 -9.34 11.79 -11.62
C LYS A 118 -9.79 10.37 -11.91
N THR A 119 -10.10 9.58 -10.90
CA THR A 119 -10.59 8.21 -11.12
C THR A 119 -11.92 8.25 -11.86
N ALA A 120 -12.89 9.08 -11.47
CA ALA A 120 -14.15 9.17 -12.19
C ALA A 120 -13.99 9.61 -13.66
N ARG A 121 -13.03 10.49 -13.96
CA ARG A 121 -12.79 10.99 -15.32
C ARG A 121 -12.08 9.95 -16.22
N TYR A 122 -11.12 9.21 -15.68
CA TYR A 122 -10.20 8.39 -16.47
C TYR A 122 -10.37 6.87 -16.28
N TYR A 123 -11.08 6.43 -15.26
CA TYR A 123 -11.33 5.00 -15.05
C TYR A 123 -12.23 4.46 -16.17
N GLY A 124 -11.74 3.46 -16.90
CA GLY A 124 -12.41 2.90 -18.09
C GLY A 124 -12.03 3.56 -19.41
N ASN A 125 -11.51 4.79 -19.39
CA ASN A 125 -11.03 5.52 -20.58
C ASN A 125 -9.50 5.40 -20.72
N LYS A 126 -8.98 4.15 -20.75
CA LYS A 126 -7.55 3.87 -20.90
C LYS A 126 -7.06 3.80 -22.36
N GLY A 127 -7.91 4.18 -23.32
CA GLY A 127 -7.44 4.37 -24.69
C GLY A 127 -6.61 5.65 -24.75
N LEU A 128 -5.35 5.54 -25.14
CA LEU A 128 -4.73 6.60 -25.92
C LEU A 128 -5.65 6.75 -27.15
N ARG A 129 -6.45 7.83 -27.18
CA ARG A 129 -7.09 8.21 -28.43
C ARG A 129 -5.96 8.79 -29.27
N ASP A 130 -5.63 8.09 -30.36
CA ASP A 130 -4.71 8.58 -31.38
C ASP A 130 -5.08 10.00 -31.84
#